data_AF-A0A1H9SLS9-F1
#
_entry.id   AF-A0A1H9SLS9-F1
#
_cell.length_a   1.000
_cell.length_b   1.000
_cell.length_c   1.000
_cell.angle_alpha   90.00
_cell.angle_beta   90.00
_cell.angle_gamma   90.00
#
_symmetry.space_group_name_H-M   'P 1'
#
loop_
_entity.id
_entity.type
_entity.pdbx_description
1 polymer ?
#
loop_
_entity_poly.entity_id
_entity_poly.type
_entity_poly.pdbx_seq_one_letter_code
_entity_poly.pdbx_strand_id
1 'polypeptide(L)'
;MCLEHSGRKGWDVDKEEHFELLRESAAEVQELQDHLQKIRKQEAELQADRVATLEKLKKARKARLTRITAAIEDRVPKAQVARELSMDRTNLYKLLDGNEDAAEATAE
;
A
#
# COMPACT_ATOMS: atom_id res chain seq x y z
N MET A 1 46.12 -35.63 -55.56
CA MET A 1 46.77 -35.75 -54.24
C MET A 1 46.01 -34.86 -53.28
N CYS A 2 45.80 -35.39 -52.08
CA CYS A 2 44.89 -34.92 -51.04
C CYS A 2 45.19 -33.49 -50.58
N LEU A 3 44.16 -32.79 -50.11
CA LEU A 3 44.18 -32.12 -48.81
C LEU A 3 42.74 -32.02 -48.32
N GLU A 4 42.45 -32.96 -47.42
CA GLU A 4 41.18 -33.21 -46.77
C GLU A 4 40.75 -31.97 -45.97
N HIS A 5 39.55 -31.45 -46.26
CA HIS A 5 38.90 -30.44 -45.42
C HIS A 5 38.22 -31.13 -44.22
N SER A 6 39.00 -31.86 -43.43
CA SER A 6 38.54 -32.36 -42.13
C SER A 6 39.03 -31.41 -41.05
N GLY A 7 38.12 -30.84 -40.24
CA GLY A 7 38.54 -30.15 -39.01
C GLY A 7 37.77 -28.89 -38.57
N ARG A 8 36.61 -28.53 -39.12
CA ARG A 8 35.78 -27.43 -38.58
C ARG A 8 34.40 -27.91 -38.11
N LYS A 9 34.36 -28.94 -37.25
CA LYS A 9 33.10 -29.53 -36.75
C LYS A 9 32.96 -29.59 -35.22
N GLY A 10 33.97 -29.14 -34.47
CA GLY A 10 33.96 -29.19 -32.99
C GLY A 10 33.80 -27.85 -32.26
N TRP A 11 34.02 -26.70 -32.93
CA TRP A 11 34.02 -25.37 -32.29
C TRP A 11 32.76 -24.53 -32.55
N ASP A 12 31.94 -24.91 -33.53
CA ASP A 12 30.68 -24.20 -33.84
C ASP A 12 29.50 -24.72 -33.02
N VAL A 13 29.55 -25.97 -32.55
CA VAL A 13 28.52 -26.55 -31.66
C VAL A 13 28.56 -25.88 -30.28
N ASP A 14 29.77 -25.66 -29.75
CA ASP A 14 30.00 -25.00 -28.45
C ASP A 14 29.54 -23.52 -28.48
N LYS A 15 29.73 -22.84 -29.61
CA LYS A 15 29.29 -21.45 -29.79
C LYS A 15 27.78 -21.31 -29.89
N GLU A 16 27.09 -22.18 -30.64
CA GLU A 16 25.63 -22.11 -30.74
C GLU A 16 24.98 -22.49 -29.41
N GLU A 17 25.51 -23.50 -28.69
CA GLU A 17 25.06 -23.85 -27.34
C GLU A 17 25.24 -22.67 -26.37
N HIS A 18 26.36 -21.95 -26.44
CA HIS A 18 26.54 -20.71 -25.68
C HIS A 18 25.52 -19.63 -26.07
N PHE A 19 25.18 -19.46 -27.35
CA PHE A 19 24.16 -18.50 -27.76
C PHE A 19 22.76 -18.90 -27.30
N GLU A 20 22.43 -20.19 -27.28
CA GLU A 20 21.17 -20.70 -26.74
C GLU A 20 21.06 -20.40 -25.24
N LEU A 21 22.10 -20.70 -24.46
CA LEU A 21 22.14 -20.38 -23.02
C LEU A 21 22.00 -18.86 -22.76
N LEU A 22 22.62 -18.03 -23.60
CA LEU A 22 22.46 -16.57 -23.49
C LEU A 22 21.03 -16.11 -23.82
N ARG A 23 20.37 -16.74 -24.80
CA ARG A 23 18.96 -16.43 -25.13
C ARG A 23 18.02 -16.88 -24.01
N GLU A 24 18.24 -18.06 -23.45
CA GLU A 24 17.48 -18.55 -22.29
C GLU A 24 17.64 -17.62 -21.08
N SER A 25 18.89 -17.24 -20.76
CA SER A 25 19.18 -16.29 -19.69
C SER A 25 18.51 -14.93 -19.93
N ALA A 26 18.55 -14.42 -21.16
CA ALA A 26 17.88 -13.18 -21.51
C ALA A 26 16.35 -13.27 -21.35
N ALA A 27 15.75 -14.40 -21.73
CA ALA A 27 14.33 -14.65 -21.55
C ALA A 27 13.95 -14.70 -20.07
N GLU A 28 14.73 -15.40 -19.24
CA GLU A 28 14.51 -15.47 -17.79
C GLU A 28 14.58 -14.09 -17.13
N VAL A 29 15.59 -13.29 -17.50
CA VAL A 29 15.72 -11.91 -17.00
C VAL A 29 14.51 -11.06 -17.42
N GLN A 30 14.04 -11.20 -18.66
CA GLN A 30 12.88 -10.46 -19.15
C GLN A 30 11.60 -10.85 -18.40
N GLU A 31 11.37 -12.14 -18.17
CA GLU A 31 10.21 -12.63 -17.40
C GLU A 31 10.21 -12.08 -15.96
N LEU A 32 11.37 -12.06 -15.31
CA LEU A 32 11.53 -11.47 -13.98
C LEU A 32 11.27 -9.96 -13.98
N GLN A 33 11.74 -9.24 -15.00
CA GLN A 33 11.47 -7.82 -15.14
C GLN A 33 9.97 -7.54 -15.33
N ASP A 34 9.29 -8.33 -16.15
CA ASP A 34 7.85 -8.23 -16.36
C ASP A 34 7.07 -8.53 -15.08
N HIS A 35 7.52 -9.53 -14.32
CA HIS A 35 6.92 -9.85 -13.03
C HIS A 35 7.12 -8.72 -12.00
N LEU A 36 8.32 -8.13 -11.91
CA LEU A 36 8.57 -6.97 -11.08
C LEU A 36 7.69 -5.77 -11.47
N GLN A 37 7.46 -5.54 -12.76
CA GLN A 37 6.53 -4.50 -13.21
C GLN A 37 5.09 -4.77 -12.77
N LYS A 38 4.62 -6.02 -12.81
CA LYS A 38 3.29 -6.40 -12.31
C LYS A 38 3.18 -6.13 -10.81
N ILE A 39 4.18 -6.52 -10.02
CA ILE A 39 4.21 -6.26 -8.57
C ILE A 39 4.15 -4.75 -8.30
N ARG A 40 4.95 -3.94 -8.99
CA ARG A 40 4.94 -2.48 -8.83
C ARG A 40 3.57 -1.85 -9.11
N LYS A 41 2.82 -2.37 -10.08
CA LYS A 41 1.45 -1.92 -10.36
C LYS A 41 0.51 -2.26 -9.21
N GLN A 42 0.60 -3.48 -8.69
CA GLN A 42 -0.19 -3.91 -7.52
C GLN A 42 0.13 -3.07 -6.27
N GLU A 43 1.41 -2.77 -6.02
CA GLU A 43 1.83 -1.89 -4.93
C GLU A 43 1.25 -0.47 -5.07
N ALA A 44 1.23 0.07 -6.29
CA ALA A 44 0.64 1.39 -6.55
C ALA A 44 -0.88 1.40 -6.31
N GLU A 45 -1.59 0.34 -6.71
CA GLU A 45 -3.03 0.17 -6.44
C GLU A 45 -3.30 0.07 -4.94
N LEU A 46 -2.55 -0.78 -4.22
CA LEU A 46 -2.68 -0.91 -2.76
C LEU A 46 -2.38 0.40 -2.03
N GLN A 47 -1.41 1.17 -2.51
CA GLN A 47 -1.10 2.48 -1.95
C GLN A 47 -2.23 3.49 -2.18
N ALA A 48 -2.86 3.47 -3.37
CA ALA A 48 -4.02 4.31 -3.65
C ALA A 48 -5.20 3.95 -2.74
N ASP A 49 -5.48 2.65 -2.55
CA ASP A 49 -6.53 2.16 -1.66
C ASP A 49 -6.26 2.52 -0.20
N ARG A 50 -5.00 2.44 0.23
CA ARG A 50 -4.57 2.88 1.56
C ARG A 50 -4.88 4.37 1.76
N VAL A 51 -4.52 5.23 0.80
CA VAL A 51 -4.80 6.67 0.88
C VAL A 51 -6.31 6.93 0.92
N ALA A 52 -7.09 6.30 0.04
CA ALA A 52 -8.54 6.45 0.02
C ALA A 52 -9.19 5.99 1.34
N THR A 53 -8.69 4.91 1.94
CA THR A 53 -9.16 4.39 3.22
C THR A 53 -8.83 5.33 4.38
N LEU A 54 -7.63 5.92 4.40
CA LEU A 54 -7.26 6.92 5.39
C LEU A 54 -8.16 8.17 5.33
N GLU A 55 -8.50 8.63 4.13
CA GLU A 55 -9.44 9.75 3.95
C GLU A 55 -10.85 9.40 4.44
N LYS A 56 -11.35 8.20 4.14
CA LYS A 56 -12.63 7.70 4.66
C LYS A 56 -12.61 7.63 6.19
N LEU A 57 -11.51 7.14 6.78
CA LEU A 57 -11.34 7.06 8.22
C LEU A 57 -11.34 8.45 8.88
N LYS A 58 -10.64 9.43 8.28
CA LYS A 58 -10.65 10.82 8.74
C LYS A 58 -12.05 11.41 8.75
N LYS A 59 -12.81 11.23 7.66
CA LYS A 59 -14.21 11.68 7.57
C LYS A 59 -15.10 10.98 8.60
N ALA A 60 -14.95 9.68 8.79
CA ALA A 60 -15.72 8.92 9.78
C ALA A 60 -15.42 9.39 11.22
N ARG A 61 -14.15 9.67 11.56
CA ARG A 61 -13.76 10.23 12.86
C ARG A 61 -14.37 11.60 13.09
N LYS A 62 -14.34 12.50 12.09
CA LYS A 62 -14.97 13.82 12.17
C LYS A 62 -16.49 13.70 12.37
N ALA A 63 -17.15 12.86 11.58
CA ALA A 63 -18.60 12.63 11.70
C ALA A 63 -18.98 12.04 13.06
N ARG A 64 -18.17 11.12 13.60
CA ARG A 64 -18.37 10.58 14.95
C ARG A 64 -18.30 11.68 15.99
N LEU A 65 -17.30 12.56 15.91
CA LEU A 65 -17.17 13.68 16.84
C LEU A 65 -18.40 14.60 16.77
N THR A 66 -18.84 15.00 15.57
CA THR A 66 -20.05 15.82 15.41
C THR A 66 -21.28 15.20 16.09
N ARG A 67 -21.47 13.88 15.96
CA ARG A 67 -22.58 13.17 16.62
C ARG A 67 -22.44 13.12 18.14
N ILE A 68 -21.21 12.98 18.65
CA ILE A 68 -20.93 13.03 20.10
C ILE A 68 -21.29 14.42 20.64
N THR A 69 -20.84 15.48 19.97
CA THR A 69 -21.12 16.86 20.37
C THR A 69 -22.62 17.13 20.39
N ALA A 70 -23.34 16.76 19.32
CA ALA A 70 -24.80 16.91 19.27
C ALA A 70 -25.50 16.15 20.42
N ALA A 71 -25.08 14.92 20.74
CA ALA A 71 -25.64 14.18 21.87
C ALA A 71 -25.37 14.87 23.22
N ILE A 72 -24.21 15.50 23.38
CA ILE A 72 -23.87 16.26 24.59
C ILE A 72 -24.71 17.55 24.68
N GLU A 73 -24.91 18.25 23.56
CA GLU A 73 -25.78 19.43 23.47
C GLU A 73 -27.24 19.08 23.82
N ASP A 74 -27.70 17.91 23.40
CA ASP A 74 -29.00 17.31 23.77
C ASP A 74 -29.03 16.76 25.20
N ARG A 75 -27.99 17.04 26.00
CA ARG A 75 -27.85 16.66 27.42
C ARG A 75 -27.83 15.15 27.67
N VAL A 76 -27.46 14.34 26.68
CA VAL A 76 -27.19 12.91 26.90
C VAL A 76 -25.99 12.77 27.84
N PRO A 77 -26.09 11.99 28.94
CA PRO A 77 -24.98 11.83 29.87
C PRO A 77 -23.73 11.28 29.19
N LYS A 78 -22.57 11.93 29.39
CA LYS A 78 -21.28 11.49 28.81
C LYS A 78 -20.93 10.03 29.11
N ALA A 79 -21.35 9.51 30.27
CA ALA A 79 -21.17 8.10 30.63
C ALA A 79 -21.97 7.14 29.72
N GLN A 80 -23.16 7.55 29.30
CA GLN A 80 -23.98 6.79 28.35
C GLN A 80 -23.38 6.86 26.95
N VAL A 81 -22.93 8.04 26.50
CA VAL A 81 -22.24 8.20 25.22
C VAL A 81 -20.98 7.33 25.14
N ALA A 82 -20.16 7.29 26.20
CA ALA A 82 -18.98 6.44 26.26
C ALA A 82 -19.33 4.93 26.14
N ARG A 83 -20.41 4.51 26.80
CA ARG A 83 -20.90 3.13 26.75
C ARG A 83 -21.34 2.73 25.34
N GLU A 84 -22.16 3.55 24.68
CA GLU A 84 -22.63 3.28 23.30
C GLU A 84 -21.48 3.19 22.29
N LEU A 85 -20.41 3.95 22.53
CA LEU A 85 -19.23 3.92 21.67
C LEU A 85 -18.18 2.89 22.12
N SER A 86 -18.51 2.03 23.09
CA SER A 86 -17.63 1.00 23.63
C SER A 86 -16.25 1.55 24.04
N MET A 87 -16.22 2.74 24.64
CA MET A 87 -14.99 3.37 25.11
C MET A 87 -15.02 3.66 26.60
N ASP A 88 -13.83 3.69 27.19
CA ASP A 88 -13.67 4.23 28.53
C ASP A 88 -13.98 5.72 28.56
N ARG A 89 -14.52 6.18 29.70
CA ARG A 89 -14.90 7.57 29.90
C ARG A 89 -13.71 8.52 29.77
N THR A 90 -12.52 8.09 30.18
CA THR A 90 -11.26 8.85 30.04
C THR A 90 -10.91 9.06 28.57
N ASN A 91 -11.14 8.07 27.71
CA ASN A 91 -10.90 8.18 26.28
C ASN A 91 -11.90 9.11 25.59
N LEU A 92 -13.14 9.17 26.09
CA LEU A 92 -14.12 10.16 25.63
C LEU A 92 -13.66 11.59 25.96
N TYR A 93 -13.22 11.85 27.19
CA TYR A 93 -12.72 13.18 27.58
C TYR A 93 -11.52 13.60 26.75
N LYS A 94 -10.49 12.75 26.63
CA LYS A 94 -9.32 13.02 25.78
C LYS A 94 -9.69 13.36 24.32
N LEU A 95 -10.73 12.72 23.80
CA LEU A 95 -11.21 12.96 22.43
C LEU A 95 -11.94 14.30 22.27
N LEU A 96 -12.62 14.77 23.33
CA LEU A 96 -13.25 16.08 23.36
C LEU A 96 -12.17 17.16 23.58
N ASP A 97 -11.33 17.00 24.60
CA ASP A 97 -10.28 17.95 24.98
C ASP A 97 -9.27 18.15 23.85
N GLY A 98 -8.75 17.06 23.26
CA GLY A 98 -7.80 17.14 22.15
C GLY A 98 -8.38 17.70 20.84
N ASN A 99 -9.68 18.01 20.80
CA ASN A 99 -10.32 18.69 19.69
C ASN A 99 -10.77 20.12 20.05
N GLU A 100 -10.87 20.48 21.33
CA GLU A 100 -11.06 21.87 21.77
C GLU A 100 -9.82 22.71 21.40
N ASP A 101 -8.61 22.18 21.62
CA ASP A 101 -7.35 22.83 21.21
C ASP A 101 -7.24 23.04 19.69
N ALA A 102 -7.86 22.16 18.89
CA ALA A 102 -7.87 22.27 17.43
C ALA A 102 -8.95 23.22 16.90
N ALA A 103 -10.00 23.48 17.68
CA ALA A 103 -11.07 24.43 17.34
C ALA A 103 -10.66 25.87 17.66
N GLU A 104 -9.93 26.10 18.76
CA GLU A 104 -9.46 27.42 19.18
C GLU A 104 -8.36 27.97 18.24
N ALA A 105 -7.51 27.09 17.66
CA ALA A 105 -6.50 27.47 16.68
C ALA A 105 -7.04 27.93 15.30
N THR A 106 -8.35 27.86 15.07
CA THR A 106 -9.00 28.34 13.83
C THR A 106 -9.84 29.59 14.01
N ALA A 107 -9.80 30.20 15.21
CA ALA A 107 -10.60 31.36 15.59
C ALA A 107 -9.77 32.66 15.75
N GLU A 108 -8.55 32.72 15.21
CA GLU A 108 -7.69 33.92 15.17
C GLU A 108 -7.35 34.34 13.74
#